data_AF-A0A6I1L8L3-F1
#
_entry.id   AF-A0A6I1L8L3-F1
#
_cell.length_a   1.000
_cell.length_b   1.000
_cell.length_c   1.000
_cell.angle_alpha   90.00
_cell.angle_beta   90.00
_cell.angle_gamma   90.00
#
_symmetry.space_group_name_H-M   'P 1'
#
loop_
_entity.id
_entity.type
_entity.pdbx_description
1 polymer ?
#
loop_
_entity_poly.entity_id
_entity_poly.type
_entity_poly.pdbx_seq_one_letter_code
_entity_poly.pdbx_strand_id
1 'polypeptide(L)'
;MRVGGTFASNYYNLLKKAALVGAGIARLPSYVLQQDLADGRLRWLLRDYQTRTMPMYLVHPYQGGLPRRTQVLADYLVGWFKRSGEALDRLQR
;
A
#
# COMPACT_ATOMS: atom_id res chain seq x y z
N MET A 1 -2.68 -1.74 20.01
CA MET A 1 -3.72 -2.75 19.73
C MET A 1 -3.02 -4.10 19.59
N ARG A 2 -3.20 -5.04 20.52
CA ARG A 2 -2.67 -6.42 20.39
C ARG A 2 -3.70 -7.23 19.61
N VAL A 3 -3.29 -7.84 18.50
CA VAL A 3 -4.12 -8.77 17.73
C VAL A 3 -3.77 -10.18 18.21
N GLY A 4 -4.72 -10.87 18.83
CA GLY A 4 -4.55 -12.23 19.36
C GLY A 4 -4.72 -13.31 18.29
N GLY A 5 -3.97 -13.21 17.18
CA GLY A 5 -4.03 -14.17 16.08
C GLY A 5 -2.91 -15.20 16.12
N THR A 6 -3.10 -16.32 15.40
CA THR A 6 -2.12 -17.41 15.26
C THR A 6 -0.84 -17.01 14.50
N PHE A 7 -0.86 -15.86 13.83
CA PHE A 7 0.25 -15.33 13.04
C PHE A 7 0.35 -13.82 13.16
N ALA A 8 1.56 -13.32 13.43
CA ALA A 8 1.85 -11.89 13.51
C ALA A 8 3.16 -11.57 12.78
N SER A 9 3.16 -10.50 12.00
CA SER A 9 4.33 -9.99 11.29
C SER A 9 4.22 -8.49 11.10
N ASN A 10 5.36 -7.80 11.08
CA ASN A 10 5.49 -6.39 10.73
C ASN A 10 5.76 -6.16 9.23
N TYR A 11 5.81 -7.23 8.42
CA TYR A 11 6.05 -7.14 6.98
C TYR A 11 4.77 -7.42 6.19
N TYR A 12 4.29 -6.41 5.45
CA TYR A 12 3.05 -6.52 4.67
C TYR A 12 3.07 -7.65 3.63
N ASN A 13 4.22 -7.90 2.98
CA ASN A 13 4.34 -8.97 1.99
C ASN A 13 4.13 -10.36 2.61
N LEU A 14 4.58 -10.56 3.85
CA LEU A 14 4.39 -11.83 4.54
C LEU A 14 2.93 -12.01 4.97
N LEU A 15 2.31 -10.96 5.51
CA LEU A 15 0.87 -10.94 5.83
C LEU A 15 -0.01 -11.17 4.59
N LYS A 16 0.35 -10.58 3.44
CA LYS A 16 -0.32 -10.81 2.16
C LYS A 16 -0.25 -12.27 1.73
N LYS A 17 0.94 -12.88 1.79
CA LYS A 17 1.10 -14.31 1.48
C LYS A 17 0.27 -15.19 2.43
N ALA A 18 0.26 -14.86 3.72
CA ALA A 18 -0.55 -15.57 4.71
C ALA A 18 -2.06 -15.49 4.38
N ALA A 19 -2.56 -14.30 4.01
CA ALA A 19 -3.95 -14.13 3.57
C ALA A 19 -4.26 -14.92 2.27
N LEU A 20 -3.34 -14.91 1.30
CA LEU A 20 -3.49 -15.65 0.04
C LEU A 20 -3.56 -17.17 0.22
N VAL A 21 -2.92 -17.73 1.25
CA VAL A 21 -3.01 -19.16 1.58
C VAL A 21 -4.14 -19.49 2.55
N GLY A 22 -5.00 -18.51 2.88
CA GLY A 22 -6.17 -18.72 3.74
C GLY A 22 -5.88 -18.74 5.23
N ALA A 23 -4.74 -18.22 5.69
CA ALA A 23 -4.40 -18.17 7.12
C ALA A 23 -5.27 -17.17 7.94
N GLY A 24 -6.13 -16.40 7.28
CA GLY A 24 -7.09 -15.48 7.91
C GLY A 24 -7.23 -14.14 7.18
N ILE A 25 -7.68 -13.13 7.92
CA ILE A 25 -7.90 -11.77 7.42
C ILE A 25 -6.67 -10.91 7.77
N ALA A 26 -6.19 -10.12 6.80
CA ALA A 26 -5.06 -9.20 7.00
C ALA A 26 -5.44 -7.78 6.62
N ARG A 27 -5.03 -6.80 7.44
CA ARG A 27 -5.10 -5.38 7.09
C ARG A 27 -3.82 -4.98 6.36
N LEU A 28 -3.95 -4.64 5.08
CA LEU A 28 -2.84 -4.37 4.19
C LEU A 28 -3.04 -3.03 3.48
N PRO A 29 -1.95 -2.32 3.15
CA PRO A 29 -2.06 -1.09 2.39
C PRO A 29 -2.54 -1.38 0.96
N SER A 30 -3.38 -0.51 0.42
CA SER A 30 -4.06 -0.73 -0.86
C SER A 30 -3.10 -0.98 -2.03
N TYR A 31 -1.95 -0.30 -2.07
CA TYR A 31 -0.98 -0.38 -3.16
C TYR A 31 -0.38 -1.77 -3.41
N VAL A 32 -0.42 -2.69 -2.44
CA VAL A 32 0.06 -4.07 -2.66
C VAL A 32 -1.03 -5.03 -3.09
N LEU A 33 -2.29 -4.59 -3.17
CA LEU A 33 -3.46 -5.48 -3.32
C LEU A 33 -4.07 -5.46 -4.71
N GLN A 34 -3.66 -4.52 -5.57
CA GLN A 34 -4.33 -4.25 -6.84
C GLN A 34 -4.53 -5.50 -7.71
N GLN A 35 -3.45 -6.27 -7.93
CA GLN A 35 -3.48 -7.48 -8.77
C GLN A 35 -4.31 -8.59 -8.12
N ASP A 36 -4.07 -8.91 -6.85
CA ASP A 36 -4.76 -10.03 -6.20
C ASP A 36 -6.25 -9.77 -5.95
N LEU A 37 -6.66 -8.51 -5.82
CA LEU A 37 -8.08 -8.13 -5.81
C LEU A 37 -8.69 -8.26 -7.21
N ALA A 38 -8.00 -7.81 -8.25
CA ALA A 38 -8.45 -7.93 -9.64
C ALA A 38 -8.60 -9.41 -10.07
N ASP A 39 -7.65 -10.25 -9.67
CA ASP A 39 -7.65 -11.70 -9.95
C ASP A 39 -8.64 -12.48 -9.06
N GLY A 40 -9.33 -11.82 -8.11
CA GLY A 40 -10.26 -12.45 -7.17
C GLY A 40 -9.61 -13.36 -6.12
N ARG A 41 -8.28 -13.37 -6.04
CA ARG A 41 -7.48 -14.17 -5.09
C ARG A 41 -7.59 -13.63 -3.67
N LEU A 42 -7.78 -12.32 -3.53
CA LEU A 42 -8.15 -11.66 -2.28
C LEU A 42 -9.54 -11.05 -2.41
N ARG A 43 -10.26 -10.99 -1.28
CA ARG A 43 -11.57 -10.33 -1.19
C ARG A 43 -11.49 -9.20 -0.19
N TRP A 44 -11.99 -8.04 -0.58
CA TRP A 44 -12.09 -6.89 0.31
C TRP A 44 -13.31 -7.04 1.24
N LEU A 45 -13.03 -7.13 2.55
CA LEU A 45 -14.00 -7.20 3.63
C LEU A 45 -14.19 -5.82 4.32
N LEU A 46 -15.36 -5.60 4.93
CA LEU A 46 -15.66 -4.38 5.70
C LEU A 46 -15.48 -3.09 4.89
N ARG A 47 -15.99 -3.05 3.66
CA ARG A 47 -15.83 -1.91 2.73
C ARG A 47 -16.34 -0.59 3.31
N ASP A 48 -17.35 -0.65 4.16
CA ASP A 48 -17.96 0.51 4.82
C ASP A 48 -17.10 1.04 5.99
N TYR A 49 -16.13 0.27 6.46
CA TYR A 49 -15.27 0.61 7.61
C TYR A 49 -13.84 0.88 7.13
N GLN A 50 -13.63 2.07 6.57
CA GLN A 50 -12.32 2.48 6.10
C GLN A 50 -11.47 3.09 7.20
N THR A 51 -10.21 2.68 7.27
CA THR A 51 -9.22 3.32 8.14
C THR A 51 -8.68 4.58 7.49
N ARG A 52 -8.28 5.56 8.31
CA ARG A 52 -7.73 6.83 7.83
C ARG A 52 -6.63 6.63 6.79
N THR A 53 -6.76 7.29 5.65
CA THR A 53 -5.74 7.32 4.61
C THR A 53 -4.47 7.96 5.15
N MET A 54 -3.36 7.23 5.04
CA MET A 54 -2.04 7.74 5.42
C MET A 54 -1.33 8.32 4.19
N PRO A 55 -0.91 9.59 4.23
CA PRO A 55 -0.13 10.16 3.14
C PRO A 55 1.24 9.48 3.03
N MET A 56 1.69 9.29 1.80
CA MET A 56 3.04 8.80 1.49
C MET A 56 3.93 9.98 1.12
N TYR A 57 5.13 10.03 1.71
CA TYR A 57 6.06 11.14 1.52
C TYR A 57 7.34 10.64 0.86
N LEU A 58 7.84 11.42 -0.09
CA LEU A 58 9.21 11.29 -0.59
C LEU A 58 10.11 12.19 0.27
N VAL A 59 11.00 11.57 1.05
CA VAL A 59 11.91 12.29 1.95
C VAL A 59 13.33 12.16 1.42
N HIS A 60 14.05 13.28 1.36
CA HIS A 60 15.47 13.32 1.01
C HIS A 60 16.23 14.13 2.06
N PRO A 61 17.50 13.81 2.35
CA PRO A 61 18.33 14.62 3.23
C PRO A 61 18.57 16.01 2.62
N TYR A 62 18.55 17.04 3.45
CA TYR A 62 18.88 18.40 3.02
C TYR A 62 20.41 18.54 2.96
N GLN A 63 20.95 18.76 1.77
CA GLN A 63 22.39 18.98 1.53
C GLN A 63 22.64 20.33 0.84
N GLY A 64 21.83 21.35 1.15
CA GLY A 64 21.87 22.68 0.53
C GLY A 64 20.85 22.82 -0.61
N GLY A 65 21.21 22.34 -1.80
CA GLY A 65 20.34 22.33 -2.99
C GLY A 65 19.98 20.91 -3.45
N LEU A 66 18.80 20.72 -4.02
CA LEU A 66 18.40 19.42 -4.58
C LEU A 66 19.03 19.26 -5.97
N PRO A 67 19.92 18.27 -6.20
CA PRO A 67 20.54 18.07 -7.51
C PRO A 67 19.47 17.83 -8.59
N ARG A 68 19.70 18.32 -9.82
CA ARG A 68 18.74 18.19 -10.93
C ARG A 68 18.33 16.74 -11.20
N ARG A 69 19.27 15.78 -11.07
CA ARG A 69 18.97 14.34 -11.18
C ARG A 69 17.94 13.87 -10.14
N THR A 70 18.02 14.39 -8.92
CA THR A 70 17.13 14.02 -7.81
C THR A 70 15.77 14.68 -8.00
N GLN A 71 15.72 15.92 -8.50
CA GLN A 71 14.46 16.59 -8.88
C GLN A 71 13.71 15.78 -9.94
N VAL A 72 14.38 15.44 -11.05
CA VAL A 72 13.75 14.66 -12.13
C VAL A 72 13.25 13.29 -11.63
N LEU A 73 14.03 12.61 -10.79
CA LEU A 73 13.58 11.36 -10.17
C LEU A 73 12.38 11.58 -9.24
N ALA A 74 12.40 12.63 -8.42
CA ALA A 74 11.31 12.98 -7.52
C ALA A 74 10.02 13.26 -8.30
N ASP A 75 10.10 14.07 -9.37
CA ASP A 75 8.97 14.38 -10.24
C ASP A 75 8.39 13.12 -10.88
N TYR A 76 9.27 12.23 -11.37
CA TYR A 76 8.86 10.94 -11.91
C TYR A 76 8.13 10.08 -10.88
N LEU A 77 8.71 9.92 -9.68
CA LEU A 77 8.13 9.11 -8.61
C LEU A 77 6.79 9.68 -8.15
N VAL A 78 6.69 10.99 -7.95
CA VAL A 78 5.44 11.67 -7.59
C VAL A 78 4.37 11.42 -8.65
N GLY A 79 4.72 11.56 -9.93
CA GLY A 79 3.80 11.27 -11.04
C GLY A 79 3.37 9.81 -11.09
N TRP A 80 4.29 8.87 -10.88
CA TRP A 80 4.01 7.44 -10.84
C TRP A 80 3.06 7.09 -9.69
N PHE A 81 3.35 7.56 -8.47
CA PHE A 81 2.50 7.32 -7.30
C PHE A 81 1.09 7.91 -7.44
N LYS A 82 0.93 9.09 -8.06
CA LYS A 82 -0.41 9.66 -8.35
C LYS A 82 -1.23 8.72 -9.24
N ARG A 83 -0.65 8.23 -10.34
CA ARG A 83 -1.32 7.28 -11.26
C ARG A 83 -1.67 5.95 -10.58
N SER A 84 -0.75 5.45 -9.73
CA SER A 84 -0.99 4.23 -8.96
C SER A 84 -2.10 4.41 -7.92
N GLY A 85 -2.16 5.57 -7.25
CA GLY A 85 -3.23 5.95 -6.32
C GLY A 85 -4.61 5.98 -6.99
N GLU A 86 -4.72 6.65 -8.14
CA GLU A 86 -5.98 6.72 -8.90
C GLU A 86 -6.48 5.34 -9.37
N ALA A 87 -5.57 4.41 -9.65
CA ALA A 87 -5.93 3.05 -10.01
C ALA A 87 -6.45 2.25 -8.79
N LEU A 88 -5.97 2.57 -7.59
CA LEU A 88 -6.46 1.99 -6.34
C LEU A 88 -7.83 2.55 -5.97
N ASP A 89 -8.03 3.87 -6.07
CA ASP A 89 -9.31 4.52 -5.79
C ASP A 89 -10.46 3.94 -6.63
N ARG A 90 -10.15 3.55 -7.88
CA ARG A 90 -11.12 2.87 -8.76
C ARG A 90 -11.53 1.48 -8.29
N LEU A 91 -10.68 0.77 -7.56
CA LEU A 91 -11.01 -0.51 -6.94
C LEU A 91 -11.76 -0.35 -5.62
N GLN A 92 -11.79 0.87 -5.06
CA GLN A 92 -12.50 1.20 -3.82
C GLN A 92 -13.95 1.65 -4.03
N ARG A 93 -14.33 1.95 -5.27
CA ARG A 93 -15.72 2.20 -5.68
C ARG A 93 -16.41 0.90 -6.06
#